data_AF-A0A2S6FV04-F1
#
_entry.id   AF-A0A2S6FV04-F1
#
_cell.length_a   1.000
_cell.length_b   1.000
_cell.length_c   1.000
_cell.angle_alpha   90.00
_cell.angle_beta   90.00
_cell.angle_gamma   90.00
#
_symmetry.space_group_name_H-M   'P 1'
#
loop_
_entity.id
_entity.type
_entity.pdbx_description
1 polymer ?
#
loop_
_entity_poly.entity_id
_entity_poly.type
_entity_poly.pdbx_seq_one_letter_code
_entity_poly.pdbx_strand_id
1 'polypeptide(L)' 'MFYVKEKRNDAIKVSMEINDENVFCICPICGCKVNVDLLQIFADRNEDLYGTSVYYNECSKEIRASYGGKGYVHKQI' A
#
# COMPACT_ATOMS: atom_id res chain seq x y z
N MET A 1 -11.81 -13.01 -0.51
CA MET A 1 -10.65 -13.25 0.38
C MET A 1 -9.39 -13.27 -0.46
N PHE A 2 -8.40 -12.43 -0.12
CA PHE A 2 -7.08 -12.42 -0.74
C PHE A 2 -6.07 -13.07 0.23
N TYR A 3 -5.00 -13.65 -0.30
CA TYR A 3 -3.93 -14.21 0.52
C TYR A 3 -2.58 -14.08 -0.19
N VAL A 4 -1.51 -13.92 0.58
CA VAL A 4 -0.14 -13.99 0.07
C VAL A 4 0.28 -15.45 0.05
N LYS A 5 0.89 -15.89 -1.04
CA LYS A 5 1.48 -17.23 -1.16
C LYS A 5 2.95 -17.10 -1.50
N GLU A 6 3.80 -17.40 -0.54
CA GLU A 6 5.25 -17.39 -0.74
C GLU A 6 5.79 -18.82 -0.77
N LYS A 7 6.57 -19.13 -1.83
CA LYS A 7 7.36 -20.36 -1.92
C LYS A 7 8.78 -20.03 -1.46
N ARG A 8 9.15 -20.47 -0.26
CA ARG A 8 10.53 -20.29 0.25
C ARG A 8 11.47 -21.44 -0.13
N ASN A 9 10.91 -22.60 -0.50
CA ASN A 9 11.51 -23.78 -1.15
C ASN A 9 10.38 -24.81 -1.43
N ASP A 10 10.63 -25.93 -2.12
CA ASP A 10 9.58 -26.90 -2.49
C ASP A 10 8.81 -27.53 -1.31
N ALA A 11 9.31 -27.38 -0.09
CA ALA A 11 8.70 -27.93 1.12
C ALA A 11 7.82 -26.95 1.92
N ILE A 12 7.96 -25.62 1.76
CA ILE A 12 7.29 -24.65 2.64
C ILE A 12 6.52 -23.61 1.82
N LYS A 13 5.19 -23.68 1.93
CA LYS A 13 4.24 -22.65 1.47
C LYS A 13 3.76 -21.89 2.69
N VAL A 14 4.12 -20.61 2.80
CA VAL A 14 3.52 -19.71 3.78
C VAL A 14 2.30 -19.08 3.11
N SER A 15 1.14 -19.24 3.73
CA SER A 15 -0.09 -18.56 3.34
C SER A 15 -0.56 -17.66 4.47
N MET A 16 -0.76 -16.38 4.18
CA MET A 16 -1.35 -15.41 5.09
C MET A 16 -2.55 -14.78 4.41
N GLU A 17 -3.71 -14.86 5.06
CA GLU A 17 -4.91 -14.14 4.61
C GLU A 17 -4.67 -12.64 4.71
N ILE A 18 -5.16 -11.88 3.74
CA ILE A 18 -5.07 -10.43 3.71
C ILE A 18 -6.39 -9.86 4.23
N ASN A 19 -6.30 -8.99 5.24
CA ASN A 19 -7.41 -8.22 5.81
C ASN A 19 -6.98 -6.75 6.00
N ASP A 20 -7.93 -5.89 6.37
CA ASP A 20 -7.72 -4.46 6.62
C ASP A 20 -6.68 -4.15 7.71
N GLU A 21 -6.45 -5.08 8.64
CA GLU A 21 -5.47 -4.92 9.72
C GLU A 21 -4.04 -5.27 9.32
N ASN A 22 -3.84 -6.11 8.29
CA ASN A 22 -2.53 -6.68 7.97
C ASN A 22 -1.92 -6.21 6.63
N VAL A 23 -2.54 -5.24 5.97
CA VAL A 23 -2.02 -4.63 4.73
C VAL A 23 -1.25 -3.36 5.05
N PHE A 24 0.00 -3.30 4.60
CA PHE A 24 0.84 -2.13 4.81
C PHE A 24 1.77 -1.86 3.63
N CYS A 25 2.10 -0.58 3.43
CA CYS A 25 3.16 -0.13 2.55
C CYS A 25 4.21 0.65 3.33
N ILE A 26 5.42 0.76 2.76
CA ILE A 26 6.46 1.64 3.26
C ILE A 26 6.41 2.93 2.45
N CYS A 27 6.30 4.08 3.12
CA CYS A 27 6.37 5.35 2.45
C CYS A 27 7.77 5.53 1.81
N PRO A 28 7.88 5.78 0.50
CA PRO A 28 9.18 5.85 -0.18
C PRO A 28 9.98 7.11 0.19
N ILE A 29 9.35 8.10 0.82
CA ILE A 29 10.02 9.35 1.24
C ILE A 29 10.64 9.20 2.64
N CYS A 30 9.82 8.83 3.63
CA CYS A 30 10.25 8.81 5.03
C CYS A 30 10.50 7.41 5.62
N GLY A 31 10.16 6.34 4.90
CA GLY A 31 10.29 4.97 5.38
C GLY A 31 9.25 4.53 6.43
N CYS A 32 8.34 5.42 6.84
CA CYS A 32 7.28 5.06 7.78
C CYS A 32 6.35 3.98 7.20
N LYS A 33 5.93 3.05 8.06
CA LYS A 33 4.91 2.05 7.73
C LYS A 33 3.53 2.73 7.70
N VAL A 34 2.78 2.50 6.64
CA VAL A 34 1.43 3.05 6.43
C VAL A 34 0.46 1.88 6.29
N ASN A 35 -0.61 1.85 7.08
CA ASN A 35 -1.71 0.91 6.87
C ASN A 35 -2.48 1.30 5.62
N VAL A 36 -2.95 0.31 4.86
CA VAL A 36 -3.48 0.53 3.52
C VAL A 36 -4.91 -0.02 3.43
N ASP A 37 -5.83 0.87 3.07
CA ASP A 37 -7.16 0.48 2.61
C ASP A 37 -7.11 0.15 1.11
N LEU A 38 -7.13 -1.14 0.79
CA LEU A 38 -7.12 -1.62 -0.60
C LEU A 38 -8.38 -1.19 -1.36
N LEU A 39 -9.54 -1.05 -0.72
CA LEU A 39 -10.76 -0.61 -1.40
C LEU A 39 -10.59 0.84 -1.88
N GLN A 40 -9.97 1.69 -1.05
CA GLN A 40 -9.72 3.07 -1.41
C GLN A 40 -8.71 3.19 -2.56
N ILE A 41 -7.63 2.40 -2.53
CA ILE A 41 -6.58 2.47 -3.55
C ILE A 41 -7.08 2.00 -4.91
N PHE A 42 -7.81 0.89 -4.97
CA PHE A 42 -8.19 0.26 -6.23
C PHE A 42 -9.57 0.68 -6.73
N ALA A 43 -10.17 1.74 -6.16
CA ALA A 43 -11.49 2.23 -6.54
C ALA A 43 -11.55 2.76 -7.99
N ASP A 44 -10.48 3.44 -8.44
CA ASP A 44 -10.39 4.09 -9.76
C ASP A 44 -10.00 3.12 -10.90
N ARG A 45 -9.73 1.84 -10.56
CA ARG A 45 -9.44 0.70 -11.47
C ARG A 45 -8.22 0.86 -12.38
N ASN A 46 -7.38 1.87 -12.15
CA ASN A 46 -6.16 2.11 -12.93
C ASN A 46 -4.89 1.84 -12.13
N GLU A 47 -5.03 1.36 -10.89
CA GLU A 47 -3.96 1.07 -9.96
C GLU A 47 -3.56 -0.41 -10.03
N ASP A 48 -2.28 -0.69 -9.77
CA ASP A 48 -1.75 -2.05 -9.62
C ASP A 48 -0.97 -2.20 -8.30
N LEU A 49 -0.69 -3.44 -7.86
CA LEU A 49 -0.01 -3.70 -6.59
C LEU A 49 1.50 -3.36 -6.57
N TYR A 50 2.12 -3.12 -7.73
CA TYR A 50 3.56 -2.93 -7.89
C TYR A 50 3.94 -1.45 -8.12
N GLY A 51 3.22 -0.76 -9.00
CA GLY A 51 3.43 0.63 -9.38
C GLY A 51 2.71 1.64 -8.46
N THR A 52 1.82 1.18 -7.59
CA THR A 52 1.12 2.08 -6.65
C THR A 52 1.98 2.36 -5.42
N SER A 53 2.27 3.65 -5.19
CA SER A 53 2.98 4.11 -4.00
C SER A 53 2.02 4.82 -3.03
N VAL A 54 2.06 4.42 -1.76
CA VAL A 54 1.30 5.05 -0.67
C VAL A 54 2.25 5.90 0.17
N TYR A 55 1.83 7.13 0.47
CA TYR A 55 2.66 8.09 1.19
C TYR A 55 2.10 8.34 2.59
N TYR A 56 3.01 8.55 3.54
CA TYR A 56 2.65 9.09 4.84
C TYR A 56 1.99 10.47 4.67
N ASN A 57 1.05 10.82 5.56
CA ASN A 57 0.20 12.00 5.38
C ASN A 57 1.00 13.28 5.12
N GLU A 58 2.09 13.51 5.86
CA GLU A 58 2.93 14.69 5.66
C GLU A 58 3.67 14.66 4.30
N CYS A 59 4.31 13.54 3.96
CA CYS A 59 5.01 13.37 2.69
C CYS A 59 4.06 13.49 1.47
N SER A 60 2.79 13.12 1.63
CA SER A 60 1.78 13.24 0.57
C SER A 60 1.46 14.70 0.21
N LYS A 61 1.65 15.64 1.15
CA LYS A 61 1.42 17.07 0.91
C LYS A 61 2.48 17.61 -0.06
N GLU A 62 3.73 17.20 0.12
CA GLU A 62 4.85 17.57 -0.74
C GLU A 62 4.68 17.07 -2.17
N ILE A 63 4.26 15.80 -2.34
CA ILE A 63 4.02 15.21 -3.66
C ILE A 63 2.88 15.91 -4.40
N ARG A 64 1.77 16.19 -3.72
CA ARG A 64 0.63 16.91 -4.32
C ARG A 64 1.00 18.33 -4.74
N ALA A 65 1.84 19.01 -3.96
CA ALA A 65 2.34 20.33 -4.29
C ALA A 65 3.33 20.33 -5.48
N SER A 66 4.14 19.29 -5.63
CA SER A 66 5.27 19.27 -6.58
C SER A 66 4.91 18.70 -7.95
N TYR A 67 4.03 17.69 -8.03
CA TYR A 67 3.84 16.92 -9.26
C TYR A 67 2.39 16.87 -9.77
N GLY A 68 1.43 17.49 -9.08
CA GLY A 68 0.01 17.48 -9.48
C GLY A 68 -0.63 16.08 -9.54
N GLY A 69 0.09 15.04 -9.11
CA GLY A 69 -0.39 13.66 -9.11
C GLY A 69 -1.43 13.41 -8.02
N LYS A 70 -2.37 12.49 -8.28
CA LYS A 70 -3.29 11.93 -7.28
C LYS A 70 -2.50 11.09 -6.27
N GLY A 71 -1.81 11.73 -5.32
CA GLY A 71 -1.23 11.02 -4.18
C GLY A 71 -2.33 10.46 -3.30
N TYR A 72 -2.45 9.14 -3.18
CA TYR A 72 -3.36 8.50 -2.24
C TYR A 72 -2.84 8.70 -0.82
N VAL A 73 -3.72 9.23 0.04
CA VAL A 73 -3.37 9.63 1.41
C VAL A 73 -4.17 8.78 2.37
N HIS A 74 -3.47 7.95 3.13
CA HIS A 74 -4.07 7.35 4.29
C HIS A 74 -4.20 8.41 5.39
N LYS A 75 -5.44 8.72 5.78
CA LYS A 75 -5.74 9.50 6.98
C LYS A 75 -5.63 8.54 8.16
N GLN A 76 -4.54 8.63 8.90
CA GLN A 76 -4.45 8.01 10.22
C GLN A 76 -5.43 8.78 11.12
N ILE A 77 -6.58 8.18 11.44
CA ILE A 77 -7.46 8.63 12.52
C ILE A 77 -6.89 8.09 13.83
#